data_AF-A0A074TPQ2-F1
#
_entry.id   AF-A0A074TPQ2-F1
#
_cell.length_a   1.000
_cell.length_b   1.000
_cell.length_c   1.000
_cell.angle_alpha   90.00
_cell.angle_beta   90.00
_cell.angle_gamma   90.00
#
_symmetry.space_group_name_H-M   'P 1'
#
loop_
_entity.id
_entity.type
_entity.pdbx_description
1 polymer ?
#
loop_
_entity_poly.entity_id
_entity_poly.type
_entity_poly.pdbx_seq_one_letter_code
_entity_poly.pdbx_strand_id
1 'polypeptide(L)'
;MIICHCQRISDRDINAAIDWMRASDPSTIITPGKIYRALGKRADCGGCMPLFLSTMKANTNLKVPAELTGLRTTAQMEGQADEGRRKGN
;
A
#
# COMPACT_ATOMS: atom_id res chain seq x y z
N MET A 1 19.88 -2.47 0.32
CA MET A 1 19.98 -1.22 1.12
C MET A 1 19.00 -1.24 2.30
N ILE A 2 19.37 -0.70 3.46
CA ILE A 2 18.42 -0.51 4.58
C ILE A 2 17.48 0.66 4.27
N ILE A 3 16.18 0.42 4.39
CA ILE A 3 15.11 1.38 4.11
C ILE A 3 14.54 1.94 5.41
N CYS A 4 14.25 1.07 6.39
CA CYS A 4 13.78 1.48 7.71
C CYS A 4 14.79 1.08 8.77
N HIS A 5 15.37 2.07 9.44
CA HIS A 5 16.34 1.86 10.52
C HIS A 5 15.69 1.24 11.77
N CYS A 6 14.63 1.86 12.31
CA CYS A 6 13.95 1.40 13.54
C CYS A 6 13.57 -0.08 13.50
N GLN A 7 13.05 -0.53 12.35
CA GLN A 7 12.55 -1.89 12.17
C GLN A 7 13.54 -2.80 11.44
N ARG A 8 14.73 -2.30 11.05
CA ARG A 8 15.73 -3.03 10.25
C ARG A 8 15.09 -3.71 9.03
N ILE A 9 14.43 -2.92 8.19
CA ILE A 9 13.81 -3.40 6.94
C ILE A 9 14.69 -2.95 5.78
N SER A 10 15.07 -3.89 4.92
CA SER A 10 15.81 -3.65 3.69
C SER A 10 14.89 -3.58 2.46
N ASP A 11 15.45 -3.10 1.36
CA ASP A 11 14.87 -3.19 0.02
C ASP A 11 14.51 -4.62 -0.36
N ARG A 12 15.37 -5.59 -0.04
CA ARG A 12 15.10 -7.02 -0.29
C ARG A 12 13.89 -7.52 0.47
N ASP A 13 13.73 -7.11 1.73
CA ASP A 13 12.55 -7.49 2.53
C ASP A 13 11.26 -6.93 1.92
N ILE A 14 11.28 -5.68 1.45
CA ILE A 14 10.14 -5.04 0.79
C ILE A 14 9.77 -5.77 -0.51
N ASN A 15 10.76 -6.05 -1.37
CA ASN A 15 10.53 -6.75 -2.63
C ASN A 15 10.01 -8.17 -2.41
N ALA A 16 10.64 -8.94 -1.52
CA ALA A 16 10.20 -10.29 -1.19
C ALA A 16 8.77 -10.31 -0.63
N ALA A 17 8.41 -9.34 0.22
CA ALA A 17 7.04 -9.24 0.73
C ALA A 17 6.02 -8.92 -0.38
N ILE A 18 6.36 -8.03 -1.32
CA ILE A 18 5.50 -7.72 -2.48
C ILE A 18 5.30 -8.97 -3.34
N ASP A 19 6.38 -9.66 -3.68
CA ASP A 19 6.35 -10.84 -4.55
C ASP A 19 5.55 -11.97 -3.91
N TRP A 20 5.74 -12.22 -2.61
CA TRP A 20 4.95 -13.20 -1.85
C TRP A 20 3.47 -12.83 -1.78
N MET A 21 3.14 -11.55 -1.54
CA MET A 21 1.75 -11.10 -1.52
C MET A 21 1.07 -11.31 -2.87
N ARG A 22 1.76 -11.02 -3.98
CA ARG A 22 1.22 -11.25 -5.33
C ARG A 22 1.08 -12.71 -5.70
N ALA A 23 2.05 -13.54 -5.29
CA ALA A 23 1.96 -14.98 -5.50
C ALA A 23 0.80 -15.60 -4.69
N SER A 24 0.51 -15.07 -3.50
CA SER A 24 -0.55 -15.56 -2.61
C SER A 24 -1.95 -15.06 -2.99
N ASP A 25 -2.06 -13.80 -3.41
CA ASP A 25 -3.31 -13.18 -3.84
C ASP A 25 -3.02 -12.14 -4.94
N PRO A 26 -3.24 -12.50 -6.23
CA PRO A 26 -3.00 -11.59 -7.35
C PRO A 26 -3.80 -10.28 -7.28
N SER A 27 -4.99 -10.33 -6.66
CA SER A 27 -5.93 -9.22 -6.57
C SER A 27 -5.66 -8.28 -5.39
N THR A 28 -4.72 -8.61 -4.51
CA THR A 28 -4.55 -7.88 -3.26
C THR A 28 -4.03 -6.46 -3.48
N ILE A 29 -4.64 -5.47 -2.82
CA ILE A 29 -4.03 -4.13 -2.76
C ILE A 29 -2.87 -4.17 -1.77
N ILE A 30 -1.65 -3.98 -2.28
CA ILE A 30 -0.43 -3.94 -1.46
C ILE A 30 -0.22 -2.53 -0.94
N THR A 31 -0.17 -2.39 0.39
CA THR A 31 0.10 -1.13 1.07
C THR A 31 1.32 -1.27 1.99
N PRO A 32 1.98 -0.16 2.38
CA PRO A 32 3.06 -0.22 3.36
C PRO A 32 2.67 -0.94 4.64
N GLY A 33 1.44 -0.69 5.14
CA GLY A 33 0.91 -1.36 6.33
C GLY A 33 0.81 -2.88 6.17
N LYS A 34 0.41 -3.39 4.99
CA LYS A 34 0.43 -4.84 4.71
C LYS A 34 1.85 -5.40 4.67
N ILE A 35 2.82 -4.65 4.14
CA ILE A 35 4.23 -5.08 4.13
C ILE A 35 4.76 -5.17 5.56
N TYR A 36 4.53 -4.15 6.39
CA TYR A 36 4.88 -4.22 7.81
C TYR A 36 4.28 -5.47 8.48
N ARG A 37 2.97 -5.70 8.28
CA ARG A 37 2.27 -6.87 8.84
C ARG A 37 2.83 -8.20 8.34
N ALA A 38 3.11 -8.33 7.04
CA ALA A 38 3.68 -9.54 6.45
C ALA A 38 5.08 -9.86 7.00
N LEU A 39 5.87 -8.82 7.29
CA LEU A 39 7.17 -8.95 7.94
C LEU A 39 7.09 -9.17 9.45
N GLY A 40 5.89 -9.19 10.06
CA GLY A 40 5.71 -9.29 11.50
C GLY A 40 6.14 -8.05 12.28
N LYS A 41 6.17 -6.87 11.64
CA LYS A 41 6.68 -5.61 12.20
C LYS A 41 5.58 -4.57 12.29
N ARG A 42 5.81 -3.53 13.11
CA ARG A 42 4.96 -2.33 13.18
C ARG A 42 5.80 -1.10 12.87
N ALA A 43 5.19 -0.09 12.25
CA ALA A 43 5.85 1.19 12.06
C ALA A 43 6.11 1.84 13.42
N ASP A 44 7.28 2.46 13.56
CA ASP A 44 7.72 3.12 14.80
C ASP A 44 7.71 4.65 14.63
N CYS A 45 8.66 5.21 13.87
CA CYS A 45 8.75 6.66 13.65
C CYS A 45 8.19 7.17 12.30
N GLY A 46 8.01 6.28 11.32
CA GLY A 46 7.54 6.65 9.97
C GLY A 46 8.53 7.45 9.09
N GLY A 47 9.73 7.79 9.58
CA GLY A 47 10.70 8.61 8.82
C GLY A 47 11.18 8.00 7.50
N CYS A 48 11.09 6.68 7.34
CA CYS A 48 11.46 5.98 6.11
C CYS A 48 10.40 6.05 5.01
N MET A 49 9.19 6.56 5.27
CA MET A 49 8.04 6.39 4.38
C MET A 49 8.26 6.86 2.93
N PRO A 50 8.92 8.02 2.66
CA PRO A 50 9.22 8.41 1.28
C PRO A 50 10.08 7.39 0.53
N LEU A 51 11.14 6.90 1.18
CA LEU A 51 12.05 5.90 0.61
C LEU A 51 11.39 4.51 0.53
N PHE A 52 10.55 4.17 1.51
CA PHE A 52 9.77 2.94 1.53
C PHE A 52 8.83 2.89 0.32
N LEU A 53 8.08 3.97 0.08
CA LEU A 53 7.17 4.08 -1.07
C LEU A 53 7.92 4.11 -2.40
N SER A 54 9.08 4.78 -2.50
CA SER A 54 9.87 4.76 -3.74
C SER A 54 10.38 3.35 -4.05
N THR A 55 10.85 2.63 -3.02
CA THR A 55 11.28 1.22 -3.14
C THR A 55 10.13 0.33 -3.58
N MET A 56 8.94 0.49 -2.99
CA MET A 56 7.75 -0.24 -3.44
C MET A 56 7.43 0.05 -4.91
N LYS A 57 7.40 1.32 -5.32
CA LYS A 57 7.05 1.74 -6.68
C LYS A 57 8.02 1.21 -7.75
N ALA A 58 9.27 0.95 -7.38
CA ALA A 58 10.27 0.37 -8.28
C ALA A 58 9.99 -1.11 -8.60
N ASN A 59 9.19 -1.81 -7.78
CA ASN A 59 8.84 -3.20 -8.03
C ASN A 59 7.66 -3.30 -9.03
N THR A 60 7.87 -4.04 -10.12
CA THR A 60 6.88 -4.22 -11.21
C THR A 60 5.63 -4.99 -10.79
N ASN A 61 5.68 -5.71 -9.66
CA ASN A 61 4.57 -6.46 -9.08
C ASN A 61 3.65 -5.59 -8.19
N LEU A 62 3.92 -4.29 -8.05
CA LEU A 62 3.03 -3.37 -7.29
C LEU A 62 1.79 -2.90 -8.07
N LYS A 63 1.53 -3.40 -9.29
CA LYS A 63 0.40 -2.96 -10.11
C LYS A 63 -0.94 -3.08 -9.38
N VAL A 64 -1.81 -2.09 -9.55
CA VAL A 64 -3.19 -2.14 -9.06
C VAL A 64 -4.00 -2.99 -10.04
N PRO A 65 -4.77 -3.99 -9.58
CA PRO A 65 -5.66 -4.78 -10.44
C PRO A 65 -6.63 -3.87 -11.22
N ALA A 66 -6.89 -4.21 -12.48
CA ALA A 66 -7.66 -3.37 -13.40
C ALA A 66 -9.08 -3.10 -12.86
N GLU A 67 -9.68 -4.09 -12.21
CA GLU A 67 -11.02 -4.05 -11.61
C GLU A 67 -11.12 -3.03 -10.47
N LEU A 68 -9.99 -2.69 -9.86
CA LEU A 68 -9.90 -1.72 -8.76
C LEU A 68 -9.45 -0.33 -9.24
N THR A 69 -9.19 -0.17 -10.54
CA THR A 69 -8.91 1.15 -11.14
C THR A 69 -10.21 1.88 -11.47
N GLY A 70 -10.23 3.21 -11.34
CA GLY A 70 -11.40 4.01 -11.75
C GLY A 70 -12.64 3.89 -10.86
N LEU A 71 -12.56 3.27 -9.67
CA LEU A 71 -13.71 3.08 -8.75
C LEU A 71 -14.47 4.38 -8.41
N ARG A 72 -13.80 5.53 -8.46
CA ARG A 72 -14.46 6.84 -8.26
C ARG A 72 -15.39 7.19 -9.42
N THR A 73 -14.99 6.90 -10.66
CA THR A 73 -15.76 7.21 -11.86
C THR A 73 -17.01 6.34 -11.96
N THR A 74 -16.92 5.06 -11.60
CA THR A 74 -18.09 4.17 -11.54
C THR A 74 -19.08 4.59 -10.45
N ALA A 75 -18.59 4.92 -9.24
CA ALA A 75 -19.45 5.41 -8.15
C ALA A 75 -20.18 6.72 -8.50
N GLN A 76 -19.54 7.62 -9.24
CA GLN A 76 -20.17 8.87 -9.71
C GLN A 76 -21.27 8.64 -10.75
N MET A 77 -21.22 7.53 -11.51
CA MET A 77 -22.31 7.16 -12.44
C MET A 77 -23.52 6.55 -11.72
N GLU A 78 -23.34 5.99 -10.52
CA GLU A 78 -24.38 5.23 -9.81
C GLU A 78 -25.08 5.99 -8.67
N GLY A 79 -24.54 7.11 -8.17
CA GLY A 79 -25.18 7.76 -7.02
C GLY A 79 -24.66 9.14 -6.68
N GLN A 80 -25.39 10.15 -7.14
CA GLN A 80 -25.37 11.49 -6.56
C GLN A 80 -26.12 11.47 -5.21
N ALA A 81 -25.52 10.84 -4.19
CA ALA A 81 -26.01 10.88 -2.82
C ALA A 81 -24.82 10.97 -1.86
N ASP A 82 -24.16 12.13 -1.88
CA ASP A 82 -23.18 12.50 -0.86
C ASP A 82 -23.89 12.59 0.51
N GLU A 83 -23.80 11.53 1.33
CA GLU A 83 -24.22 11.61 2.74
C GLU A 83 -23.30 12.59 3.49
N GLY A 84 -23.91 13.65 3.99
CA GLY A 84 -23.28 14.86 4.52
C GLY A 84 -22.08 14.64 5.44
N ARG A 85 -20.95 15.21 5.03
CA ARG A 85 -19.80 15.46 5.92
C ARG A 85 -20.25 16.42 7.02
N ARG A 86 -20.26 15.98 8.29
CA ARG A 86 -20.46 16.88 9.44
C ARG A 86 -19.42 18.01 9.36
N LYS A 87 -19.88 19.24 9.15
CA LYS A 87 -19.08 20.43 9.41
C LYS A 87 -18.86 20.51 10.91
N GLY A 88 -17.60 20.42 11.34
CA GLY A 88 -17.22 20.65 12.73
C GLY A 88 -17.55 22.08 13.13
N ASN A 89 -17.99 22.23 14.39
CA ASN A 89 -18.26 23.51 15.03
C ASN A 89 -16.96 24.17 15.48
#